data_AF-A0A7K1BF90-F1
#
_entry.id   AF-A0A7K1BF90-F1
#
_cell.length_a   1.000
_cell.length_b   1.000
_cell.length_c   1.000
_cell.angle_alpha   90.00
_cell.angle_beta   90.00
_cell.angle_gamma   90.00
#
_symmetry.space_group_name_H-M   'P 1'
#
loop_
_entity.id
_entity.type
_entity.pdbx_description
1 polymer ?
#
loop_
_entity_poly.entity_id
_entity_poly.type
_entity_poly.pdbx_seq_one_letter_code
_entity_poly.pdbx_strand_id
1 'polypeptide(L)'
;MTSTLVHNIGQLVTNDPQHDGTKLGLIENAALLIEDGVVAWAGSDTDAPTHHIKHRFDAHGRAVIPGFVDSHTHMIFAGDRSKEFRARMLGESYTAGGIAHTVEKTRAASDQTLR
;
A
#
# COMPACT_ATOMS: atom_id res chain seq x y z
N MET A 1 -7.49 -8.32 -23.87
CA MET A 1 -7.61 -8.61 -22.44
C MET A 1 -6.22 -8.90 -21.91
N THR A 2 -5.79 -8.15 -20.91
CA THR A 2 -4.57 -8.46 -20.15
C THR A 2 -4.96 -9.33 -18.97
N SER A 3 -4.27 -10.45 -18.77
CA SER A 3 -4.57 -11.40 -17.70
C SER A 3 -3.29 -11.83 -17.01
N THR A 4 -3.21 -11.66 -15.69
CA THR A 4 -2.06 -12.05 -14.87
C THR A 4 -2.53 -12.93 -13.72
N LEU A 5 -1.99 -14.14 -13.62
CA LEU A 5 -2.18 -15.01 -12.45
C LEU A 5 -0.98 -14.87 -11.52
N VAL A 6 -1.20 -14.34 -10.33
CA VAL A 6 -0.25 -14.43 -9.21
C VAL A 6 -0.52 -15.76 -8.51
N HIS A 7 0.47 -16.64 -8.46
CA HIS A 7 0.33 -18.01 -7.96
C HIS A 7 1.42 -18.32 -6.93
N ASN A 8 1.31 -19.47 -6.26
CA ASN A 8 2.21 -19.87 -5.17
C ASN A 8 2.31 -18.79 -4.07
N ILE A 9 1.16 -18.21 -3.72
CA ILE A 9 1.04 -17.27 -2.61
C ILE A 9 0.98 -18.08 -1.33
N GLY A 10 1.87 -17.80 -0.37
CA GLY A 10 1.85 -18.50 0.92
C GLY A 10 0.57 -18.16 1.68
N GLN A 11 0.31 -16.86 1.82
CA GLN A 11 -0.89 -16.33 2.48
C GLN A 11 -1.43 -15.12 1.72
N LEU A 12 -2.72 -15.15 1.36
CA LEU A 12 -3.43 -14.06 0.72
C LEU A 12 -4.40 -13.42 1.73
N VAL A 13 -4.29 -12.11 1.93
CA VAL A 13 -5.27 -11.31 2.68
C VAL A 13 -6.24 -10.66 1.69
N THR A 14 -7.52 -10.92 1.83
CA THR A 14 -8.56 -10.38 0.93
C THR A 14 -9.41 -9.27 1.56
N ASN A 15 -9.41 -9.21 2.90
CA ASN A 15 -10.36 -8.45 3.71
C ASN A 15 -11.83 -8.86 3.49
N ASP A 16 -12.08 -10.08 2.97
CA ASP A 16 -13.43 -10.66 2.85
C ASP A 16 -13.63 -11.79 3.87
N PRO A 17 -14.47 -11.59 4.90
CA PRO A 17 -14.74 -12.61 5.92
C PRO A 17 -15.35 -13.91 5.40
N GLN A 18 -15.79 -13.98 4.15
CA GLN A 18 -16.32 -15.22 3.56
C GLN A 18 -15.26 -16.32 3.44
N HIS A 19 -13.97 -15.99 3.41
CA HIS A 19 -12.90 -16.99 3.24
C HIS A 19 -12.58 -17.78 4.52
N ASP A 20 -12.46 -17.10 5.67
CA ASP A 20 -12.01 -17.73 6.93
C ASP A 20 -12.82 -17.31 8.16
N GLY A 21 -13.87 -16.48 8.00
CA GLY A 21 -14.69 -15.95 9.09
C GLY A 21 -14.04 -14.78 9.85
N THR A 22 -12.82 -14.35 9.49
CA THR A 22 -12.12 -13.23 10.12
C THR A 22 -12.19 -11.97 9.26
N LYS A 23 -11.87 -10.80 9.84
CA LYS A 23 -11.81 -9.55 9.05
C LYS A 23 -10.67 -9.55 8.02
N LEU A 24 -9.71 -10.47 8.13
CA LEU A 24 -8.59 -10.56 7.21
C LEU A 24 -8.95 -11.35 5.94
N GLY A 25 -9.89 -12.30 6.03
CA GLY A 25 -10.26 -13.13 4.88
C GLY A 25 -9.08 -13.89 4.31
N LEU A 26 -8.39 -14.65 5.16
CA LEU A 26 -7.15 -15.35 4.79
C LEU A 26 -7.40 -16.53 3.87
N ILE A 27 -6.53 -16.68 2.87
CA ILE A 27 -6.43 -17.89 2.05
C ILE A 27 -4.97 -18.37 2.07
N GLU A 28 -4.74 -19.58 2.55
CA GLU A 28 -3.43 -20.24 2.54
C GLU A 28 -3.21 -20.97 1.21
N ASN A 29 -1.95 -21.03 0.74
CA ASN A 29 -1.59 -21.66 -0.54
C ASN A 29 -2.49 -21.17 -1.70
N ALA A 30 -2.49 -19.86 -1.90
CA ALA A 30 -3.47 -19.16 -2.72
C ALA A 30 -2.95 -18.76 -4.11
N ALA A 31 -3.89 -18.36 -4.95
CA ALA A 31 -3.66 -17.63 -6.19
C ALA A 31 -4.67 -16.49 -6.36
N LEU A 32 -4.29 -15.51 -7.18
CA LEU A 32 -5.06 -14.32 -7.50
C LEU A 32 -5.01 -14.09 -9.02
N LEU A 33 -6.17 -14.06 -9.66
CA LEU A 33 -6.29 -13.72 -11.08
C LEU A 33 -6.68 -12.25 -11.22
N ILE A 34 -5.89 -11.52 -12.00
CA ILE A 34 -6.15 -10.13 -12.38
C ILE A 34 -6.45 -10.11 -13.88
N GLU A 35 -7.62 -9.61 -14.25
CA GLU A 35 -8.01 -9.40 -15.65
C GLU A 35 -8.35 -7.93 -15.86
N ASP A 36 -7.76 -7.31 -16.89
CA ASP A 36 -8.01 -5.91 -17.28
C ASP A 36 -7.94 -4.92 -16.10
N GLY A 37 -7.00 -5.16 -15.16
CA GLY A 37 -6.73 -4.30 -14.01
C GLY A 37 -7.63 -4.54 -12.79
N VAL A 38 -8.53 -5.53 -12.84
CA VAL A 38 -9.41 -5.89 -11.72
C VAL A 38 -9.10 -7.29 -11.21
N VAL A 39 -9.33 -7.53 -9.92
CA VAL A 39 -9.31 -8.88 -9.36
C VAL A 39 -10.52 -9.64 -9.90
N ALA A 40 -10.29 -10.61 -10.77
CA ALA A 40 -11.35 -11.42 -11.37
C ALA A 40 -11.66 -12.67 -10.53
N TRP A 41 -10.67 -13.17 -9.78
CA TRP A 41 -10.82 -14.34 -8.93
C TRP A 41 -9.70 -14.42 -7.86
N ALA A 42 -10.03 -14.96 -6.69
CA ALA A 42 -9.10 -15.26 -5.60
C ALA A 42 -9.50 -16.58 -4.93
N GLY A 43 -8.53 -17.45 -4.65
CA GLY A 43 -8.81 -18.77 -4.06
C GLY A 43 -7.57 -19.63 -3.89
N SER A 44 -7.77 -20.93 -3.65
CA SER A 44 -6.69 -21.92 -3.56
C SER A 44 -5.89 -21.99 -4.87
N ASP A 45 -4.56 -22.04 -4.78
CA ASP A 45 -3.67 -22.16 -5.95
C ASP A 45 -4.03 -23.35 -6.85
N THR A 46 -4.53 -24.44 -6.25
CA THR A 46 -4.97 -25.65 -6.98
C THR A 46 -6.22 -25.43 -7.82
N ASP A 47 -7.05 -24.46 -7.46
CA ASP A 47 -8.34 -24.18 -8.09
C ASP A 47 -8.22 -23.02 -9.10
N ALA A 48 -7.00 -22.52 -9.30
CA ALA A 48 -6.75 -21.37 -10.15
C ALA A 48 -7.16 -21.64 -11.60
N PRO A 49 -7.92 -20.72 -12.24
CA PRO A 49 -8.20 -20.79 -13.66
C PRO A 49 -6.90 -20.56 -14.46
N THR A 50 -6.41 -21.62 -15.11
CA THR A 50 -5.08 -21.62 -15.73
C THR A 50 -5.08 -21.70 -17.26
N HIS A 51 -6.19 -22.15 -17.85
CA HIS A 51 -6.22 -22.59 -19.26
C HIS A 51 -5.97 -21.48 -20.28
N HIS A 52 -6.32 -20.23 -19.97
CA HIS A 52 -6.16 -19.09 -20.88
C HIS A 52 -5.09 -18.07 -20.45
N ILE A 53 -4.42 -18.31 -19.31
CA ILE A 53 -3.53 -17.31 -18.70
C ILE A 53 -2.10 -17.42 -19.21
N LYS A 54 -1.65 -16.40 -19.96
CA LYS A 54 -0.29 -16.32 -20.52
C LYS A 54 0.74 -15.72 -19.56
N HIS A 55 0.33 -14.78 -18.70
CA HIS A 55 1.22 -14.13 -17.75
C HIS A 55 1.03 -14.71 -16.36
N ARG A 56 2.10 -15.29 -15.82
CA ARG A 56 2.13 -15.89 -14.49
C ARG A 56 3.22 -15.23 -13.68
N PHE A 57 2.90 -14.91 -12.44
CA PHE A 57 3.83 -14.36 -11.46
C PHE A 57 3.89 -15.30 -10.26
N ASP A 58 5.07 -15.87 -10.00
CA ASP A 58 5.30 -16.73 -8.85
C ASP A 58 5.58 -15.86 -7.61
N ALA A 59 4.72 -15.93 -6.60
CA ALA A 59 4.91 -15.21 -5.35
C ALA A 59 5.99 -15.84 -4.45
N HIS A 60 6.45 -17.06 -4.76
CA HIS A 60 7.47 -17.82 -4.04
C HIS A 60 7.12 -18.02 -2.56
N GLY A 61 5.86 -18.36 -2.27
CA GLY A 61 5.36 -18.57 -0.92
C GLY A 61 5.27 -17.30 -0.07
N ARG A 62 5.42 -16.11 -0.66
CA ARG A 62 5.28 -14.84 0.07
C ARG A 62 3.82 -14.52 0.35
N ALA A 63 3.62 -13.62 1.31
CA ALA A 63 2.33 -13.02 1.57
C ALA A 63 1.95 -12.02 0.47
N VAL A 64 0.68 -12.02 0.09
CA VAL A 64 0.06 -10.99 -0.75
C VAL A 64 -1.04 -10.32 0.05
N ILE A 65 -0.99 -9.00 0.14
CA ILE A 65 -1.95 -8.18 0.89
C ILE A 65 -2.48 -7.06 0.00
N PRO A 66 -3.66 -6.48 0.29
CA PRO A 66 -4.13 -5.31 -0.42
C PRO A 66 -3.12 -4.17 -0.34
N GLY A 67 -3.03 -3.36 -1.40
CA GLY A 67 -2.19 -2.17 -1.39
C GLY A 67 -2.55 -1.24 -0.23
N PHE A 68 -1.54 -0.66 0.42
CA PHE A 68 -1.79 0.29 1.50
C PHE A 68 -2.52 1.53 1.00
N VAL A 69 -3.46 2.00 1.81
CA VAL A 69 -4.19 3.26 1.59
C VAL A 69 -3.66 4.29 2.58
N ASP A 70 -3.01 5.33 2.07
CA ASP A 70 -2.69 6.52 2.86
C ASP A 70 -3.95 7.38 2.95
N SER A 71 -4.64 7.30 4.09
CA SER A 71 -5.91 7.99 4.30
C SER A 71 -5.76 9.50 4.52
N HIS A 72 -4.56 9.97 4.83
CA HIS A 72 -4.33 11.37 5.15
C HIS A 72 -2.90 11.78 4.87
N THR A 73 -2.70 12.50 3.77
CA THR A 73 -1.41 13.04 3.39
C THR A 73 -1.49 14.50 2.98
N HIS A 74 -0.43 15.25 3.26
CA HIS A 74 -0.22 16.60 2.78
C HIS A 74 0.89 16.58 1.74
N MET A 75 0.58 16.05 0.56
CA MET A 75 1.59 15.74 -0.46
C MET A 75 2.33 16.98 -0.98
N ILE A 76 1.62 18.11 -1.08
CA ILE A 76 2.18 19.40 -1.49
C ILE A 76 2.49 20.22 -0.24
N PHE A 77 3.77 20.48 0.01
CA PHE A 77 4.25 21.32 1.10
C PHE A 77 5.59 21.97 0.72
N ALA A 78 5.98 23.04 1.43
CA ALA A 78 7.30 23.64 1.30
C ALA A 78 8.07 23.65 2.62
N GLY A 79 9.40 23.63 2.52
CA GLY A 79 10.31 23.53 3.65
C GLY A 79 10.39 22.11 4.22
N ASP A 80 11.04 21.97 5.36
CA ASP A 80 11.23 20.70 6.05
C ASP A 80 11.17 20.90 7.58
N ARG A 81 11.10 19.79 8.31
CA ARG A 81 11.08 19.78 9.79
C ARG A 81 12.29 19.06 10.38
N SER A 82 13.41 18.99 9.64
CA SER A 82 14.64 18.30 10.07
C SER A 82 15.21 18.89 11.35
N LYS A 83 15.13 20.22 11.52
CA LYS A 83 15.55 20.90 12.76
C LYS A 83 14.76 20.44 13.98
N GLU A 84 13.45 20.27 13.82
CA GLU A 84 12.57 19.79 14.90
C GLU A 84 12.85 18.32 15.23
N PHE A 85 13.08 17.51 14.19
CA PHE A 85 13.48 16.11 14.35
C PHE A 85 14.81 16.00 15.12
N ARG A 86 15.81 16.81 14.76
CA ARG A 86 17.11 16.87 15.45
C ARG A 86 16.96 17.29 16.91
N ALA A 87 16.20 18.36 17.19
CA ALA A 87 15.95 18.82 18.56
C ALA A 87 15.32 17.71 19.43
N ARG A 88 14.34 16.97 18.87
CA ARG A 88 13.74 15.81 19.54
C ARG A 88 14.75 14.70 19.83
N MET A 89 15.63 14.39 18.89
CA MET A 89 16.70 13.38 19.08
C MET A 89 17.73 13.78 20.14
N LEU A 90 17.93 15.08 20.36
CA LEU A 90 18.83 15.62 21.38
C LEU A 90 18.15 15.78 22.76
N GLY A 91 16.86 15.45 22.89
CA GLY A 91 16.11 15.61 24.14
C GLY A 91 15.82 17.07 24.50
N GLU A 92 15.94 17.99 23.54
CA GLU A 92 15.62 19.40 23.76
C GLU A 92 14.11 19.58 24.00
N SER A 93 13.75 20.55 24.84
CA SER A 93 12.33 20.87 25.08
C SER A 93 11.65 21.25 23.77
N TYR A 94 10.47 20.67 23.52
CA TYR A 94 9.76 20.84 22.25
C TYR A 94 9.21 22.27 22.13
N THR A 95 9.98 23.16 21.51
CA THR A 95 9.62 24.55 21.20
C THR A 95 9.22 24.75 19.74
N ALA A 96 9.12 23.65 18.99
CA ALA A 96 8.95 23.70 17.55
C ALA A 96 7.49 23.91 17.13
N GLY A 97 7.27 24.75 16.11
CA GLY A 97 5.94 25.14 15.62
C GLY A 97 5.13 24.02 14.96
N GLY A 98 5.76 22.89 14.65
CA GLY A 98 5.06 21.71 14.18
C GLY A 98 4.44 21.92 12.80
N ILE A 99 3.19 21.48 12.62
CA ILE A 99 2.49 21.67 11.34
C ILE A 99 2.32 23.15 10.98
N ALA A 100 2.27 24.06 11.96
CA ALA A 100 2.17 25.49 11.70
C ALA A 100 3.39 26.02 10.93
N HIS A 101 4.59 25.47 11.18
CA HIS A 101 5.80 25.83 10.43
C HIS A 101 5.67 25.44 8.95
N THR A 102 5.25 24.20 8.69
CA THR A 102 5.02 23.71 7.32
C THR A 102 3.92 24.52 6.62
N VAL A 103 2.82 24.84 7.31
CA VAL A 103 1.74 25.68 6.77
C VAL A 103 2.24 27.08 6.41
N GLU A 104 3.01 27.73 7.28
CA GLU A 104 3.59 29.04 7.03
C GLU A 104 4.49 29.03 5.78
N LYS A 105 5.42 28.06 5.72
CA LYS A 105 6.33 27.89 4.58
C LYS A 105 5.60 27.60 3.28
N THR A 106 4.57 26.77 3.34
CA THR A 106 3.77 26.40 2.16
C THR A 106 2.96 27.59 1.64
N ARG A 107 2.39 28.41 2.53
CA ARG A 107 1.68 29.66 2.14
C ARG A 107 2.61 30.71 1.53
N ALA A 108 3.86 30.77 1.96
CA ALA A 108 4.84 31.71 1.45
C ALA A 108 5.51 31.23 0.14
N ALA A 109 5.30 29.97 -0.26
CA ALA A 109 5.91 29.41 -1.45
C ALA A 109 5.19 29.87 -2.73
N SER A 110 5.95 30.01 -3.81
CA SER A 110 5.39 30.26 -5.14
C SER A 110 4.82 28.98 -5.75
N ASP A 111 3.92 29.10 -6.73
CA ASP A 111 3.44 27.96 -7.52
C ASP A 111 4.60 27.16 -8.15
N GLN A 112 5.67 27.83 -8.59
CA GLN A 112 6.85 27.14 -9.14
C GLN A 112 7.54 26.26 -8.09
N THR A 113 7.51 26.67 -6.83
CA THR A 113 8.08 25.90 -5.70
C THR A 113 7.20 24.73 -5.28
N LEU A 114 5.88 24.81 -5.53
CA LEU A 114 4.89 23.80 -5.13
C LEU A 114 4.48 22.84 -6.26
N ARG A 115 5.15 22.88 -7.41
CA ARG A 115 4.90 22.05 -8.59
C ARG A 115 5.79 20.83 -8.66
#